data_AF-A0A6B2E0S0-F1
#
_entry.id   AF-A0A6B2E0S0-F1
#
_cell.length_a   1.000
_cell.length_b   1.000
_cell.length_c   1.000
_cell.angle_alpha   90.00
_cell.angle_beta   90.00
_cell.angle_gamma   90.00
#
_symmetry.space_group_name_H-M   'P 1'
#
loop_
_entity.id
_entity.type
_entity.pdbx_description
1 polymer ?
#
loop_
_entity_poly.entity_id
_entity_poly.type
_entity_poly.pdbx_seq_one_letter_code
_entity_poly.pdbx_strand_id
1 'polypeptide(L)'
;MTATTTAPLPAARPVALLRGYRFELVKLFAAWRIRLLILACWLAPAVFVAAVSQQSSLPVDTLFGRWMNASGWAGPLVMLGFAGSYALPLLTSVVAGDVFAAEDRLGTWRHLLVAVRSARRIFVAKALASLTVIVVLVAGMGISSAVGGLVAVGSRPLVGFDGHLLAAGDAAGQVVLAWVCVLAPTLALAGVGLLGSVLGGRSPLGLLLPAVVALAMGLAQLLPLPVAVRLALPSYAFVSWNGLFTEPRQLGPLLIGVGVGLAWAVLATALAYVLFLRRDFTNPAHDGTGRRAFTVGALPPVALFAVTAAVIAASGPALGSGIDQDKVQRSVATAFAHLYRLQTAQLNRPDVTEAQLRATAACTKGDGLVAAEGPGNDWRCVVSWHLPGVEATGSAVYQLDVTSDGRYVADGDGPKEVNGYFQVRTPDGDQPNPLWQFDANVELLTTTKG
;
A
#
# COMPACT_ATOMS: atom_id res chain seq x y z
N MET A 1 20.73 -74.82 -1.64
CA MET A 1 20.09 -73.57 -1.18
C MET A 1 20.43 -72.48 -2.18
N THR A 2 19.50 -72.14 -3.07
CA THR A 2 19.63 -71.03 -4.01
C THR A 2 19.21 -69.75 -3.30
N ALA A 3 20.16 -68.84 -3.09
CA ALA A 3 19.90 -67.52 -2.52
C ALA A 3 19.23 -66.64 -3.60
N THR A 4 17.95 -66.36 -3.42
CA THR A 4 17.21 -65.42 -4.27
C THR A 4 17.66 -64.01 -3.92
N THR A 5 18.50 -63.41 -4.76
CA THR A 5 18.88 -61.99 -4.66
C THR A 5 17.66 -61.15 -4.98
N THR A 6 16.98 -60.62 -3.96
CA THR A 6 15.89 -59.66 -4.12
C THR A 6 16.48 -58.35 -4.67
N ALA A 7 16.23 -58.08 -5.95
CA ALA A 7 16.55 -56.78 -6.54
C ALA A 7 15.83 -55.68 -5.73
N PRO A 8 16.54 -54.59 -5.34
CA PRO A 8 15.89 -53.51 -4.61
C PRO A 8 14.76 -52.92 -5.45
N LEU A 9 13.54 -52.96 -4.90
CA LEU A 9 12.36 -52.35 -5.53
C LEU A 9 12.70 -50.89 -5.88
N PRO A 10 12.42 -50.43 -7.11
CA PRO A 10 12.75 -49.07 -7.51
C PRO A 10 12.08 -48.09 -6.54
N ALA A 11 12.90 -47.32 -5.82
CA ALA A 11 12.43 -46.32 -4.87
C ALA A 11 11.43 -45.41 -5.57
N ALA A 12 10.19 -45.44 -5.09
CA ALA A 12 9.09 -44.87 -5.83
C ALA A 12 9.20 -43.35 -5.85
N ARG A 13 9.40 -42.76 -7.03
CA ARG A 13 9.76 -41.34 -7.17
C ARG A 13 8.62 -40.43 -6.71
N PRO A 14 8.92 -39.32 -6.01
CA PRO A 14 7.91 -38.34 -5.63
C PRO A 14 7.32 -37.64 -6.87
N VAL A 15 6.05 -37.23 -6.78
CA VAL A 15 5.33 -36.56 -7.88
C VAL A 15 5.99 -35.22 -8.21
N ALA A 16 6.08 -34.89 -9.49
CA ALA A 16 6.66 -33.63 -9.96
C ALA A 16 5.91 -32.40 -9.41
N LEU A 17 6.66 -31.36 -9.01
CA LEU A 17 6.11 -30.13 -8.41
C LEU A 17 5.04 -29.49 -9.29
N LEU A 18 5.26 -29.45 -10.62
CA LEU A 18 4.32 -28.85 -11.57
C LEU A 18 2.94 -29.53 -11.55
N ARG A 19 2.90 -30.86 -11.37
CA ARG A 19 1.62 -31.59 -11.29
C ARG A 19 0.89 -31.27 -9.99
N GLY A 20 1.63 -31.20 -8.88
CA GLY A 20 1.08 -30.76 -7.59
C GLY A 20 0.55 -29.33 -7.66
N TYR A 21 1.34 -28.40 -8.21
CA TYR A 21 0.94 -27.01 -8.41
C TYR A 21 -0.34 -26.87 -9.25
N ARG A 22 -0.42 -27.57 -10.39
CA ARG A 22 -1.64 -27.56 -11.24
C ARG A 22 -2.85 -28.09 -10.49
N PHE A 23 -2.69 -29.16 -9.72
CA PHE A 23 -3.76 -29.71 -8.90
C PHE A 23 -4.26 -28.70 -7.85
N GLU A 24 -3.35 -28.06 -7.13
CA GLU A 24 -3.69 -27.05 -6.12
C GLU A 24 -4.37 -25.82 -6.74
N LEU A 25 -3.92 -25.37 -7.93
CA LEU A 25 -4.61 -24.31 -8.65
C LEU A 25 -6.04 -24.71 -9.01
N VAL A 26 -6.24 -25.89 -9.62
CA VAL A 26 -7.59 -26.36 -9.96
C VAL A 26 -8.47 -26.43 -8.72
N LYS A 27 -7.93 -26.89 -7.59
CA LYS A 27 -8.64 -26.92 -6.31
C LYS A 27 -9.06 -25.52 -5.85
N LEU A 28 -8.15 -24.54 -5.87
CA LEU A 28 -8.46 -23.16 -5.48
C LEU A 28 -9.49 -22.53 -6.44
N PHE A 29 -9.30 -22.65 -7.75
CA PHE A 29 -10.24 -22.11 -8.75
C PHE A 29 -11.59 -22.85 -8.77
N ALA A 30 -11.66 -24.08 -8.28
CA ALA A 30 -12.91 -24.81 -8.12
C ALA A 30 -13.71 -24.35 -6.89
N ALA A 31 -13.06 -23.76 -5.88
CA ALA A 31 -13.73 -23.26 -4.70
C ALA A 31 -14.59 -22.04 -5.05
N TRP A 32 -15.89 -22.11 -4.75
CA TRP A 32 -16.84 -21.03 -5.05
C TRP A 32 -16.41 -19.69 -4.43
N ARG A 33 -15.82 -19.71 -3.23
CA ARG A 33 -15.31 -18.51 -2.54
C ARG A 33 -14.26 -17.80 -3.38
N ILE A 34 -13.29 -18.53 -3.93
CA ILE A 34 -12.24 -17.96 -4.77
C ILE A 34 -12.81 -17.45 -6.10
N ARG A 35 -13.77 -18.17 -6.71
CA ARG A 35 -14.45 -17.69 -7.92
C ARG A 35 -15.17 -16.35 -7.69
N LEU A 36 -15.88 -16.21 -6.56
CA LEU A 36 -16.53 -14.96 -6.19
C LEU A 36 -15.50 -13.85 -5.93
N LEU A 37 -14.39 -14.15 -5.27
CA LEU A 37 -13.32 -13.16 -5.06
C LEU A 37 -12.71 -12.70 -6.37
N ILE A 38 -12.47 -13.61 -7.33
CA ILE A 38 -11.99 -13.26 -8.66
C ILE A 38 -13.02 -12.37 -9.36
N LEU A 39 -14.29 -12.78 -9.40
CA LEU A 39 -15.35 -11.98 -10.02
C LEU A 39 -15.42 -10.58 -9.40
N ALA A 40 -15.40 -10.50 -8.07
CA ALA A 40 -15.43 -9.24 -7.34
C ALA A 40 -14.21 -8.37 -7.65
N CYS A 41 -12.99 -8.92 -7.61
CA CYS A 41 -11.76 -8.17 -7.87
C CYS A 41 -11.66 -7.67 -9.32
N TRP A 42 -12.26 -8.38 -10.29
CA TRP A 42 -12.20 -8.03 -11.70
C TRP A 42 -13.36 -7.14 -12.17
N LEU A 43 -14.47 -7.08 -11.44
CA LEU A 43 -15.64 -6.27 -11.82
C LEU A 43 -15.91 -5.10 -10.87
N ALA A 44 -15.88 -5.33 -9.55
CA ALA A 44 -16.32 -4.32 -8.59
C ALA A 44 -15.47 -3.04 -8.64
N PRO A 45 -14.12 -3.08 -8.78
CA PRO A 45 -13.32 -1.87 -8.89
C PRO A 45 -13.65 -1.02 -10.12
N ALA A 46 -13.85 -1.64 -11.29
CA ALA A 46 -14.26 -0.92 -12.49
C ALA A 46 -15.60 -0.19 -12.30
N VAL A 47 -16.59 -0.91 -11.77
CA VAL A 47 -17.94 -0.37 -11.52
C VAL A 47 -17.88 0.76 -10.49
N PHE A 48 -17.17 0.55 -9.38
CA PHE A 48 -16.99 1.56 -8.34
C PHE A 48 -16.36 2.84 -8.89
N VAL A 49 -15.21 2.71 -9.58
CA VAL A 49 -14.50 3.87 -10.13
C VAL A 49 -15.37 4.61 -11.14
N ALA A 50 -16.01 3.89 -12.07
CA ALA A 50 -16.84 4.51 -13.11
C ALA A 50 -18.10 5.19 -12.54
N ALA A 51 -18.66 4.66 -11.45
CA ALA A 51 -19.81 5.25 -10.78
C ALA A 51 -19.42 6.52 -10.01
N VAL A 52 -18.35 6.46 -9.20
CA VAL A 52 -17.90 7.60 -8.39
C VAL A 52 -17.38 8.73 -9.27
N SER A 53 -16.69 8.44 -10.37
CA SER A 53 -16.17 9.46 -11.29
C SER A 53 -17.26 10.30 -11.97
N GLN A 54 -18.51 9.82 -11.98
CA GLN A 54 -19.66 10.53 -12.55
C GLN A 54 -20.49 11.28 -11.50
N GLN A 55 -20.13 11.19 -10.22
CA GLN A 55 -20.83 11.90 -9.15
C GLN A 55 -20.37 13.37 -9.07
N SER A 56 -21.29 14.23 -8.66
CA SER A 56 -20.99 15.64 -8.36
C SER A 56 -20.28 15.82 -7.01
N SER A 57 -20.54 14.91 -6.05
CA SER A 57 -19.86 14.87 -4.75
C SER A 57 -18.78 13.78 -4.76
N LEU A 58 -17.52 14.18 -4.76
CA LEU A 58 -16.37 13.28 -4.75
C LEU A 58 -15.86 13.05 -3.32
N PRO A 59 -15.22 11.89 -3.04
CA PRO A 59 -14.62 11.61 -1.75
C PRO A 59 -13.36 12.45 -1.52
N VAL A 60 -13.53 13.62 -0.89
CA VAL A 60 -12.46 14.60 -0.67
C VAL A 60 -11.41 14.14 0.36
N ASP A 61 -11.77 13.25 1.27
CA ASP A 61 -10.86 12.72 2.31
C ASP A 61 -10.00 11.55 1.81
N THR A 62 -10.27 11.06 0.60
CA THR A 62 -9.55 9.95 0.00
C THR A 62 -8.45 10.45 -0.94
N LEU A 63 -7.27 9.84 -0.86
CA LEU A 63 -6.14 10.13 -1.75
C LEU A 63 -6.55 10.05 -3.22
N PHE A 64 -6.29 11.12 -3.97
CA PHE A 64 -6.69 11.31 -5.37
C PHE A 64 -8.21 11.34 -5.62
N GLY A 65 -9.05 11.29 -4.58
CA GLY A 65 -10.51 11.29 -4.69
C GLY A 65 -11.06 12.55 -5.37
N ARG A 66 -10.48 13.72 -5.06
CA ARG A 66 -10.78 15.01 -5.72
C ARG A 66 -10.54 15.01 -7.23
N TRP A 67 -9.66 14.15 -7.72
CA TRP A 67 -9.25 14.10 -9.12
C TRP A 67 -9.95 13.00 -9.93
N MET A 68 -10.88 12.26 -9.32
CA MET A 68 -11.54 11.11 -9.95
C MET A 68 -12.39 11.45 -11.16
N ASN A 69 -12.96 12.66 -11.25
CA ASN A 69 -13.69 13.12 -12.44
C ASN A 69 -12.79 13.85 -13.45
N ALA A 70 -11.57 14.20 -13.05
CA ALA A 70 -10.63 14.99 -13.85
C ALA A 70 -9.65 14.10 -14.64
N SER A 71 -9.25 12.95 -14.08
CA SER A 71 -8.39 11.98 -14.74
C SER A 71 -8.81 10.55 -14.45
N GLY A 72 -8.90 9.73 -15.51
CA GLY A 72 -9.15 8.29 -15.37
C GLY A 72 -8.05 7.53 -14.62
N TRP A 73 -6.86 8.12 -14.45
CA TRP A 73 -5.75 7.52 -13.70
C TRP A 73 -5.87 7.70 -12.18
N ALA A 74 -6.74 8.58 -11.69
CA ALA A 74 -6.98 8.76 -10.26
C ALA A 74 -7.73 7.56 -9.65
N GLY A 75 -8.67 6.97 -10.41
CA GLY A 75 -9.47 5.81 -10.00
C GLY A 75 -8.67 4.61 -9.47
N PRO A 76 -7.67 4.09 -10.20
CA PRO A 76 -6.84 3.00 -9.70
C PRO A 76 -6.00 3.33 -8.46
N LEU A 77 -5.68 4.60 -8.20
CA LEU A 77 -4.94 5.04 -7.00
C LEU A 77 -5.85 5.13 -5.78
N VAL A 78 -7.06 5.65 -5.96
CA VAL A 78 -8.13 5.61 -4.95
C VAL A 78 -8.40 4.16 -4.54
N MET A 79 -8.57 3.29 -5.54
CA MET A 79 -8.77 1.86 -5.31
C MET A 79 -7.57 1.22 -4.60
N LEU A 80 -6.35 1.61 -4.96
CA LEU A 80 -5.13 1.11 -4.32
C LEU A 80 -5.06 1.46 -2.83
N GLY A 81 -5.37 2.70 -2.46
CA GLY A 81 -5.39 3.14 -1.06
C GLY A 81 -6.41 2.37 -0.22
N PHE A 82 -7.62 2.17 -0.74
CA PHE A 82 -8.64 1.33 -0.11
C PHE A 82 -8.23 -0.15 -0.04
N ALA A 83 -7.71 -0.69 -1.15
CA ALA A 83 -7.32 -2.09 -1.24
C ALA A 83 -6.17 -2.42 -0.27
N GLY A 84 -5.14 -1.57 -0.19
CA GLY A 84 -4.03 -1.72 0.73
C GLY A 84 -4.46 -1.79 2.19
N SER A 85 -5.32 -0.86 2.60
CA SER A 85 -5.75 -0.73 3.99
C SER A 85 -6.75 -1.80 4.42
N TYR A 86 -7.65 -2.23 3.53
CA TYR A 86 -8.80 -3.06 3.89
C TYR A 86 -8.91 -4.36 3.10
N ALA A 87 -8.89 -4.30 1.76
CA ALA A 87 -9.23 -5.47 0.94
C ALA A 87 -8.11 -6.53 0.91
N LEU A 88 -6.86 -6.13 0.68
CA LEU A 88 -5.71 -7.02 0.52
C LEU A 88 -5.43 -7.88 1.77
N PRO A 89 -5.52 -7.34 3.01
CA PRO A 89 -5.45 -8.17 4.21
C PRO A 89 -6.53 -9.25 4.28
N LEU A 90 -7.76 -8.94 3.87
CA LEU A 90 -8.87 -9.89 3.85
C LEU A 90 -8.69 -10.95 2.76
N LEU A 91 -8.28 -10.54 1.55
CA LEU A 91 -8.03 -11.45 0.43
C LEU A 91 -6.89 -12.43 0.77
N THR A 92 -5.78 -11.94 1.32
CA THR A 92 -4.67 -12.80 1.75
C THR A 92 -5.08 -13.74 2.88
N SER A 93 -5.92 -13.29 3.81
CA SER A 93 -6.51 -14.15 4.85
C SER A 93 -7.31 -15.31 4.27
N VAL A 94 -8.20 -15.06 3.30
CA VAL A 94 -9.01 -16.11 2.69
C VAL A 94 -8.17 -17.06 1.83
N VAL A 95 -7.22 -16.53 1.05
CA VAL A 95 -6.47 -17.31 0.06
C VAL A 95 -5.28 -18.06 0.65
N ALA A 96 -4.56 -17.50 1.62
CA ALA A 96 -3.39 -18.14 2.23
C ALA A 96 -3.72 -18.79 3.58
N GLY A 97 -4.66 -18.19 4.34
CA GLY A 97 -5.00 -18.60 5.70
C GLY A 97 -5.61 -19.98 5.85
N ASP A 98 -6.23 -20.51 4.79
CA ASP A 98 -6.94 -21.78 4.84
C ASP A 98 -6.29 -22.92 4.04
N VAL A 99 -5.17 -22.64 3.36
CA VAL A 99 -4.55 -23.57 2.39
C VAL A 99 -4.09 -24.88 3.04
N PHE A 100 -3.62 -24.81 4.29
CA PHE A 100 -3.20 -25.97 5.08
C PHE A 100 -4.28 -26.40 6.07
N ALA A 101 -4.90 -25.44 6.76
CA ALA A 101 -5.94 -25.69 7.76
C ALA A 101 -7.19 -26.40 7.17
N ALA A 102 -7.54 -26.17 5.90
CA ALA A 102 -8.62 -26.90 5.25
C ALA A 102 -8.33 -28.40 5.14
N GLU A 103 -7.09 -28.80 4.91
CA GLU A 103 -6.70 -30.21 4.83
C GLU A 103 -6.76 -30.89 6.21
N ASP A 104 -6.46 -30.14 7.26
CA ASP A 104 -6.61 -30.59 8.64
C ASP A 104 -8.06 -30.85 9.02
N ARG A 105 -8.97 -29.96 8.62
CA ARG A 105 -10.41 -30.13 8.87
C ARG A 105 -11.03 -31.25 8.05
N LEU A 106 -10.58 -31.42 6.80
CA LEU A 106 -11.09 -32.47 5.90
C LEU A 106 -10.38 -33.82 6.07
N GLY A 107 -9.29 -33.89 6.84
CA GLY A 107 -8.55 -35.13 7.09
C GLY A 107 -7.84 -35.71 5.87
N THR A 108 -7.45 -34.86 4.92
CA THR A 108 -6.93 -35.28 3.59
C THR A 108 -5.42 -35.56 3.58
N TRP A 109 -4.69 -35.19 4.64
CA TRP A 109 -3.22 -35.29 4.72
C TRP A 109 -2.66 -36.67 4.37
N ARG A 110 -3.28 -37.74 4.89
CA ARG A 110 -2.85 -39.12 4.62
C ARG A 110 -2.84 -39.44 3.13
N HIS A 111 -3.85 -39.00 2.40
CA HIS A 111 -3.96 -39.24 0.96
C HIS A 111 -2.94 -38.40 0.19
N LEU A 112 -2.75 -37.13 0.57
CA LEU A 112 -1.77 -36.24 -0.08
C LEU A 112 -0.33 -36.73 0.14
N LEU A 113 0.01 -37.18 1.34
CA LEU A 113 1.34 -37.70 1.65
C LEU A 113 1.64 -39.00 0.90
N VAL A 114 0.66 -39.91 0.79
CA VAL A 114 0.81 -41.16 0.01
C VAL A 114 0.91 -40.86 -1.49
N ALA A 115 0.13 -39.91 -2.00
CA ALA A 115 0.10 -39.56 -3.42
C ALA A 115 1.38 -38.83 -3.86
N VAL A 116 1.79 -37.78 -3.15
CA VAL A 116 2.91 -36.91 -3.56
C VAL A 116 4.26 -37.45 -3.06
N ARG A 117 4.27 -38.16 -1.93
CA ARG A 117 5.45 -38.77 -1.29
C ARG A 117 6.54 -37.76 -0.90
N SER A 118 6.19 -36.49 -0.72
CA SER A 118 7.11 -35.45 -0.28
C SER A 118 6.39 -34.25 0.33
N ALA A 119 6.54 -34.05 1.65
CA ALA A 119 6.00 -32.87 2.35
C ALA A 119 6.53 -31.55 1.77
N ARG A 120 7.84 -31.50 1.42
CA ARG A 120 8.45 -30.32 0.80
C ARG A 120 7.73 -29.89 -0.48
N ARG A 121 7.43 -30.84 -1.37
CA ARG A 121 6.75 -30.54 -2.64
C ARG A 121 5.30 -30.13 -2.44
N ILE A 122 4.61 -30.72 -1.46
CA ILE A 122 3.24 -30.32 -1.12
C ILE A 122 3.23 -28.87 -0.64
N PHE A 123 4.11 -28.50 0.28
CA PHE A 123 4.19 -27.12 0.78
C PHE A 123 4.44 -26.14 -0.35
N VAL A 124 5.47 -26.38 -1.16
CA VAL A 124 5.85 -25.47 -2.26
C VAL A 124 4.73 -25.37 -3.30
N ALA A 125 4.08 -26.48 -3.66
CA ALA A 125 2.95 -26.46 -4.60
C ALA A 125 1.79 -25.60 -4.09
N LYS A 126 1.43 -25.77 -2.81
CA LYS A 126 0.36 -25.01 -2.14
C LYS A 126 0.70 -23.53 -2.00
N ALA A 127 1.91 -23.22 -1.56
CA ALA A 127 2.38 -21.84 -1.42
C ALA A 127 2.42 -21.11 -2.77
N LEU A 128 2.95 -21.76 -3.83
CA LEU A 128 2.96 -21.18 -5.18
C LEU A 128 1.55 -21.02 -5.76
N ALA A 129 0.64 -21.97 -5.53
CA ALA A 129 -0.74 -21.86 -5.98
C ALA A 129 -1.46 -20.69 -5.29
N SER A 130 -1.29 -20.54 -3.98
CA SER A 130 -1.80 -19.41 -3.20
C SER A 130 -1.24 -18.07 -3.70
N LEU A 131 0.08 -18.01 -3.93
CA LEU A 131 0.76 -16.85 -4.51
C LEU A 131 0.16 -16.45 -5.86
N THR A 132 -0.03 -17.40 -6.78
CA THR A 132 -0.62 -17.15 -8.10
C THR A 132 -2.02 -16.57 -7.98
N VAL A 133 -2.86 -17.12 -7.11
CA VAL A 133 -4.22 -16.60 -6.90
C VAL A 133 -4.19 -15.18 -6.34
N ILE A 134 -3.33 -14.91 -5.34
CA ILE A 134 -3.18 -13.55 -4.78
C ILE A 134 -2.75 -12.55 -5.86
N VAL A 135 -1.75 -12.89 -6.67
CA VAL A 135 -1.28 -12.03 -7.78
C VAL A 135 -2.40 -11.78 -8.79
N VAL A 136 -3.20 -12.80 -9.14
CA VAL A 136 -4.35 -12.65 -10.04
C VAL A 136 -5.43 -11.74 -9.45
N LEU A 137 -5.67 -11.79 -8.14
CA LEU A 137 -6.64 -10.90 -7.48
C LEU A 137 -6.14 -9.46 -7.44
N VAL A 138 -4.88 -9.23 -7.09
CA VAL A 138 -4.25 -7.88 -7.08
C VAL A 138 -4.25 -7.29 -8.49
N ALA A 139 -3.80 -8.06 -9.49
CA ALA A 139 -3.80 -7.64 -10.88
C ALA A 139 -5.22 -7.34 -11.38
N GLY A 140 -6.20 -8.18 -11.00
CA GLY A 140 -7.61 -7.94 -11.29
C GLY A 140 -8.09 -6.59 -10.78
N MET A 141 -7.79 -6.24 -9.53
CA MET A 141 -8.19 -4.95 -8.96
C MET A 141 -7.52 -3.77 -9.65
N GLY A 142 -6.21 -3.85 -9.91
CA GLY A 142 -5.48 -2.78 -10.59
C GLY A 142 -5.94 -2.57 -12.03
N ILE A 143 -6.08 -3.64 -12.80
CA ILE A 143 -6.54 -3.58 -14.20
C ILE A 143 -8.00 -3.12 -14.26
N SER A 144 -8.87 -3.69 -13.43
CA SER A 144 -10.30 -3.36 -13.39
C SER A 144 -10.52 -1.88 -13.05
N SER A 145 -9.88 -1.37 -12.00
CA SER A 145 -10.01 0.05 -11.62
C SER A 145 -9.42 1.01 -12.66
N ALA A 146 -8.29 0.66 -13.29
CA ALA A 146 -7.70 1.45 -14.36
C ALA A 146 -8.61 1.50 -15.59
N VAL A 147 -9.15 0.35 -16.04
CA VAL A 147 -10.09 0.29 -17.16
C VAL A 147 -11.36 1.07 -16.84
N GLY A 148 -11.92 0.93 -15.64
CA GLY A 148 -13.11 1.67 -15.20
C GLY A 148 -12.90 3.19 -15.26
N GLY A 149 -11.77 3.69 -14.75
CA GLY A 149 -11.43 5.12 -14.78
C GLY A 149 -11.19 5.64 -16.20
N LEU A 150 -10.46 4.87 -17.02
CA LEU A 150 -10.20 5.24 -18.41
C LEU A 150 -11.46 5.26 -19.28
N VAL A 151 -12.37 4.31 -19.09
CA VAL A 151 -13.65 4.28 -19.81
C VAL A 151 -14.57 5.42 -19.38
N ALA A 152 -14.60 5.75 -18.08
CA ALA A 152 -15.52 6.76 -17.57
C ALA A 152 -15.05 8.21 -17.80
N VAL A 153 -13.75 8.48 -17.71
CA VAL A 153 -13.19 9.86 -17.72
C VAL A 153 -12.20 10.10 -18.87
N GLY A 154 -11.55 9.04 -19.36
CA GLY A 154 -10.50 9.13 -20.38
C GLY A 154 -9.09 9.31 -19.81
N SER A 155 -8.10 9.21 -20.70
CA SER A 155 -6.67 9.30 -20.39
C SER A 155 -6.17 10.75 -20.33
N ARG A 156 -6.65 11.52 -19.35
CA ARG A 156 -6.22 12.91 -19.10
C ARG A 156 -5.00 12.97 -18.17
N PRO A 157 -4.17 14.02 -18.23
CA PRO A 157 -3.07 14.23 -17.28
C PRO A 157 -3.53 14.12 -15.83
N LEU A 158 -2.69 13.55 -14.98
CA LEU A 158 -2.97 13.38 -13.55
C LEU A 158 -2.25 14.46 -12.76
N VAL A 159 -2.94 15.10 -11.82
CA VAL A 159 -2.29 16.00 -10.87
C VAL A 159 -1.59 15.14 -9.82
N GLY A 160 -0.27 15.29 -9.72
CA GLY A 160 0.58 14.67 -8.72
C GLY A 160 0.24 15.14 -7.31
N PHE A 161 0.86 14.49 -6.33
CA PHE A 161 0.57 14.74 -4.92
C PHE A 161 1.17 16.05 -4.40
N ASP A 162 2.16 16.60 -5.09
CA ASP A 162 2.68 17.96 -4.92
C ASP A 162 2.13 18.92 -6.00
N GLY A 163 1.05 18.54 -6.71
CA GLY A 163 0.39 19.41 -7.66
C GLY A 163 1.00 19.49 -9.07
N HIS A 164 2.16 18.87 -9.34
CA HIS A 164 2.72 18.86 -10.70
C HIS A 164 1.84 18.04 -11.66
N LEU A 165 1.87 18.35 -12.95
CA LEU A 165 1.08 17.62 -13.94
C LEU A 165 1.87 16.45 -14.53
N LEU A 166 1.35 15.25 -14.32
CA LEU A 166 1.85 14.02 -14.93
C LEU A 166 1.15 13.79 -16.26
N ALA A 167 1.94 13.68 -17.33
CA ALA A 167 1.43 13.24 -18.63
C ALA A 167 0.80 11.83 -18.50
N ALA A 168 -0.20 11.53 -19.32
CA ALA A 168 -0.96 10.29 -19.20
C ALA A 168 -0.10 9.01 -19.28
N GLY A 169 0.98 9.03 -20.07
CA GLY A 169 1.93 7.91 -20.15
C GLY A 169 2.75 7.71 -18.88
N ASP A 170 3.24 8.81 -18.29
CA ASP A 170 3.99 8.78 -17.03
C ASP A 170 3.09 8.37 -15.86
N ALA A 171 1.85 8.89 -15.84
CA ALA A 171 0.83 8.50 -14.87
C ALA A 171 0.54 7.00 -14.96
N ALA A 172 0.36 6.45 -16.17
CA ALA A 172 0.14 5.01 -16.36
C ALA A 172 1.30 4.17 -15.79
N GLY A 173 2.55 4.56 -16.09
CA GLY A 173 3.73 3.89 -15.58
C GLY A 173 3.83 3.93 -14.05
N GLN A 174 3.56 5.09 -13.44
CA GLN A 174 3.57 5.25 -11.99
C GLN A 174 2.44 4.48 -11.30
N VAL A 175 1.24 4.44 -11.89
CA VAL A 175 0.11 3.63 -11.39
C VAL A 175 0.49 2.15 -11.38
N VAL A 176 1.05 1.62 -12.47
CA VAL A 176 1.51 0.22 -12.53
C VAL A 176 2.59 -0.03 -11.47
N LEU A 177 3.56 0.87 -11.35
CA LEU A 177 4.63 0.75 -10.35
C LEU A 177 4.07 0.75 -8.91
N ALA A 178 3.09 1.60 -8.61
CA ALA A 178 2.44 1.63 -7.30
C ALA A 178 1.74 0.29 -6.98
N TRP A 179 0.99 -0.27 -7.93
CA TRP A 179 0.36 -1.59 -7.79
C TRP A 179 1.37 -2.74 -7.64
N VAL A 180 2.53 -2.66 -8.30
CA VAL A 180 3.62 -3.63 -8.12
C VAL A 180 4.25 -3.49 -6.74
N CYS A 181 4.47 -2.28 -6.24
CA CYS A 181 5.09 -2.05 -4.94
C CYS A 181 4.24 -2.62 -3.78
N VAL A 182 2.91 -2.54 -3.87
CA VAL A 182 2.03 -3.12 -2.83
C VAL A 182 1.99 -4.65 -2.82
N LEU A 183 2.61 -5.33 -3.80
CA LEU A 183 2.78 -6.79 -3.71
C LEU A 183 3.65 -7.15 -2.51
N ALA A 184 4.71 -6.41 -2.22
CA ALA A 184 5.59 -6.70 -1.08
C ALA A 184 4.85 -6.80 0.28
N PRO A 185 4.08 -5.79 0.72
CA PRO A 185 3.29 -5.89 1.95
C PRO A 185 2.15 -6.91 1.85
N THR A 186 1.58 -7.13 0.66
CA THR A 186 0.58 -8.18 0.44
C THR A 186 1.17 -9.58 0.66
N LEU A 187 2.40 -9.81 0.19
CA LEU A 187 3.12 -11.07 0.38
C LEU A 187 3.53 -11.27 1.84
N ALA A 188 3.85 -10.20 2.57
CA ALA A 188 4.07 -10.27 4.02
C ALA A 188 2.84 -10.84 4.74
N LEU A 189 1.66 -10.28 4.45
CA LEU A 189 0.39 -10.74 5.01
C LEU A 189 0.03 -12.16 4.54
N ALA A 190 0.30 -12.49 3.28
CA ALA A 190 0.13 -13.85 2.77
C ALA A 190 1.01 -14.86 3.53
N GLY A 191 2.28 -14.52 3.77
CA GLY A 191 3.21 -15.32 4.56
C GLY A 191 2.72 -15.53 6.00
N VAL A 192 2.18 -14.48 6.63
CA VAL A 192 1.51 -14.57 7.94
C VAL A 192 0.29 -15.50 7.87
N GLY A 193 -0.49 -15.45 6.79
CA GLY A 193 -1.63 -16.35 6.54
C GLY A 193 -1.19 -17.81 6.43
N LEU A 194 -0.13 -18.10 5.66
CA LEU A 194 0.45 -19.44 5.55
C LEU A 194 0.93 -19.96 6.91
N LEU A 195 1.64 -19.11 7.66
CA LEU A 195 2.13 -19.43 8.99
C LEU A 195 0.96 -19.74 9.94
N GLY A 196 -0.08 -18.91 9.95
CA GLY A 196 -1.30 -19.13 10.73
C GLY A 196 -2.05 -20.40 10.31
N SER A 197 -2.08 -20.72 9.00
CA SER A 197 -2.70 -21.93 8.47
C SER A 197 -1.98 -23.20 8.94
N VAL A 198 -0.64 -23.18 9.00
CA VAL A 198 0.16 -24.31 9.48
C VAL A 198 0.04 -24.46 11.00
N LEU A 199 0.08 -23.35 11.74
CA LEU A 199 0.00 -23.35 13.22
C LEU A 199 -1.39 -23.71 13.75
N GLY A 200 -2.43 -23.28 13.04
CA GLY A 200 -3.82 -23.41 13.48
C GLY A 200 -4.36 -24.83 13.47
N GLY A 201 -3.74 -25.76 12.74
CA GLY A 201 -4.25 -27.13 12.61
C GLY A 201 -5.70 -27.12 12.11
N ARG A 202 -6.62 -27.70 12.89
CA ARG A 202 -8.07 -27.68 12.57
C ARG A 202 -8.74 -26.32 12.80
N SER A 203 -8.13 -25.43 13.58
CA SER A 203 -8.66 -24.10 13.87
C SER A 203 -8.53 -23.17 12.65
N PRO A 204 -9.54 -22.33 12.34
CA PRO A 204 -9.47 -21.34 11.27
C PRO A 204 -8.57 -20.14 11.60
N LEU A 205 -7.55 -20.28 12.46
CA LEU A 205 -6.68 -19.20 12.90
C LEU A 205 -6.05 -18.44 11.72
N GLY A 206 -5.60 -19.15 10.68
CA GLY A 206 -5.01 -18.55 9.50
C GLY A 206 -5.96 -17.62 8.73
N LEU A 207 -7.28 -17.83 8.82
CA LEU A 207 -8.29 -16.97 8.19
C LEU A 207 -8.46 -15.61 8.90
N LEU A 208 -8.00 -15.47 10.14
CA LEU A 208 -8.14 -14.23 10.90
C LEU A 208 -6.81 -13.49 11.04
N LEU A 209 -5.70 -14.23 11.09
CA LEU A 209 -4.40 -13.68 11.47
C LEU A 209 -3.92 -12.51 10.57
N PRO A 210 -3.94 -12.59 9.22
CA PRO A 210 -3.46 -11.47 8.40
C PRO A 210 -4.32 -10.22 8.54
N ALA A 211 -5.65 -10.37 8.61
CA ALA A 211 -6.57 -9.24 8.81
C ALA A 211 -6.36 -8.55 10.17
N VAL A 212 -6.23 -9.33 11.26
CA VAL A 212 -5.99 -8.80 12.61
C VAL A 212 -4.62 -8.12 12.69
N VAL A 213 -3.59 -8.73 12.13
CA VAL A 213 -2.24 -8.15 12.10
C VAL A 213 -2.23 -6.85 11.28
N ALA A 214 -2.87 -6.83 10.12
CA ALA A 214 -2.97 -5.62 9.30
C ALA A 214 -3.75 -4.51 10.02
N LEU A 215 -4.86 -4.84 10.69
CA LEU A 215 -5.62 -3.88 11.49
C LEU A 215 -4.78 -3.30 12.63
N ALA A 216 -4.08 -4.15 13.39
CA ALA A 216 -3.21 -3.70 14.47
C ALA A 216 -2.09 -2.78 13.97
N MET A 217 -1.47 -3.12 12.83
CA MET A 217 -0.45 -2.27 12.20
C MET A 217 -1.05 -0.96 11.66
N GLY A 218 -2.27 -0.98 11.11
CA GLY A 218 -2.98 0.21 10.67
C GLY A 218 -3.31 1.16 11.82
N LEU A 219 -3.80 0.62 12.95
CA LEU A 219 -4.02 1.40 14.17
C LEU A 219 -2.69 1.98 14.71
N ALA A 220 -1.61 1.21 14.65
CA ALA A 220 -0.29 1.71 15.03
C ALA A 220 0.16 2.88 14.15
N GLN A 221 -0.15 2.86 12.85
CA GLN A 221 0.16 3.97 11.93
C GLN A 221 -0.61 5.26 12.23
N LEU A 222 -1.74 5.20 12.95
CA LEU A 222 -2.45 6.41 13.39
C LEU A 222 -1.74 7.13 14.54
N LEU A 223 -0.92 6.41 15.31
CA LEU A 223 -0.17 6.99 16.43
C LEU A 223 1.03 7.84 15.93
N PRO A 224 1.47 8.83 16.72
CA PRO A 224 2.68 9.61 16.43
C PRO A 224 3.95 8.79 16.73
N LEU A 225 4.17 7.73 15.96
CA LEU A 225 5.34 6.86 16.07
C LEU A 225 6.59 7.54 15.46
N PRO A 226 7.79 7.29 16.01
CA PRO A 226 9.05 7.65 15.36
C PRO A 226 9.12 7.10 13.93
N VAL A 227 9.76 7.86 13.03
CA VAL A 227 9.91 7.47 11.61
C VAL A 227 10.48 6.05 11.47
N ALA A 228 11.50 5.70 12.25
CA ALA A 228 12.13 4.38 12.20
C ALA A 228 11.15 3.23 12.52
N VAL A 229 10.28 3.42 13.52
CA VAL A 229 9.29 2.43 13.92
C VAL A 229 8.20 2.30 12.85
N ARG A 230 7.77 3.42 12.28
CA ARG A 230 6.78 3.45 11.19
C ARG A 230 7.29 2.72 9.95
N LEU A 231 8.51 3.05 9.50
CA LEU A 231 9.14 2.44 8.33
C LEU A 231 9.43 0.94 8.51
N ALA A 232 9.58 0.48 9.75
CA ALA A 232 9.78 -0.93 10.09
C ALA A 232 8.49 -1.77 10.01
N LEU A 233 7.31 -1.15 9.92
CA LEU A 233 6.05 -1.86 9.73
C LEU A 233 5.91 -2.32 8.27
N PRO A 234 5.65 -3.61 8.00
CA PRO A 234 5.49 -4.08 6.64
C PRO A 234 4.29 -3.41 5.93
N SER A 235 3.26 -2.98 6.67
CA SER A 235 2.12 -2.27 6.09
C SER A 235 2.43 -0.85 5.60
N TYR A 236 3.60 -0.27 5.89
CA TYR A 236 3.92 1.10 5.47
C TYR A 236 3.98 1.25 3.94
N ALA A 237 4.37 0.20 3.22
CA ALA A 237 4.36 0.18 1.76
C ALA A 237 2.95 0.29 1.15
N PHE A 238 1.87 0.08 1.92
CA PHE A 238 0.50 0.37 1.47
C PHE A 238 0.17 1.87 1.42
N VAL A 239 1.03 2.73 1.96
CA VAL A 239 0.85 4.18 2.00
C VAL A 239 1.95 4.90 1.20
N SER A 240 3.21 4.49 1.36
CA SER A 240 4.39 5.18 0.82
C SER A 240 4.50 5.20 -0.71
N TRP A 241 3.62 4.52 -1.44
CA TRP A 241 3.57 4.58 -2.91
C TRP A 241 3.16 5.96 -3.41
N ASN A 242 2.51 6.78 -2.58
CA ASN A 242 2.15 8.16 -2.89
C ASN A 242 3.38 9.02 -3.26
N GLY A 243 4.55 8.72 -2.71
CA GLY A 243 5.82 9.39 -3.02
C GLY A 243 6.33 9.18 -4.45
N LEU A 244 5.73 8.27 -5.23
CA LEU A 244 5.98 8.15 -6.67
C LEU A 244 5.42 9.34 -7.46
N PHE A 245 4.40 10.00 -6.91
CA PHE A 245 3.64 11.07 -7.55
C PHE A 245 4.08 12.46 -7.07
N THR A 246 5.31 12.62 -6.57
CA THR A 246 5.90 13.91 -6.17
C THR A 246 7.14 14.24 -7.00
N GLU A 247 7.46 15.53 -7.15
CA GLU A 247 8.68 16.04 -7.76
C GLU A 247 9.49 16.90 -6.75
N PRO A 248 10.68 16.42 -6.28
CA PRO A 248 11.31 15.13 -6.58
C PRO A 248 10.59 13.93 -5.96
N ARG A 249 10.83 12.74 -6.53
CA ARG A 249 10.22 11.48 -6.06
C ARG A 249 10.78 11.06 -4.70
N GLN A 250 9.90 10.75 -3.77
CA GLN A 250 10.25 10.26 -2.43
C GLN A 250 10.45 8.74 -2.42
N LEU A 251 11.50 8.25 -3.10
CA LEU A 251 11.76 6.81 -3.28
C LEU A 251 12.28 6.12 -2.01
N GLY A 252 12.98 6.84 -1.13
CA GLY A 252 13.60 6.27 0.08
C GLY A 252 12.60 5.52 0.96
N PRO A 253 11.53 6.18 1.46
CA PRO A 253 10.50 5.53 2.28
C PRO A 253 9.85 4.33 1.58
N LEU A 254 9.60 4.43 0.27
CA LEU A 254 8.99 3.35 -0.52
C LEU A 254 9.90 2.12 -0.63
N LEU A 255 11.17 2.31 -0.96
CA LEU A 255 12.13 1.20 -1.08
C LEU A 255 12.37 0.50 0.26
N ILE A 256 12.43 1.26 1.36
CA ILE A 256 12.51 0.70 2.72
C ILE A 256 11.26 -0.13 3.02
N GLY A 257 10.06 0.42 2.78
CA GLY A 257 8.80 -0.30 3.01
C GLY A 257 8.70 -1.59 2.18
N VAL A 258 9.10 -1.57 0.91
CA VAL A 258 9.15 -2.75 0.04
C VAL A 258 10.15 -3.78 0.58
N GLY A 259 11.36 -3.35 0.95
CA GLY A 259 12.39 -4.22 1.52
C GLY A 259 11.94 -4.90 2.82
N VAL A 260 11.34 -4.14 3.73
CA VAL A 260 10.77 -4.64 4.99
C VAL A 260 9.62 -5.62 4.72
N GLY A 261 8.71 -5.29 3.81
CA GLY A 261 7.62 -6.19 3.40
C GLY A 261 8.12 -7.53 2.85
N LEU A 262 9.13 -7.51 1.97
CA LEU A 262 9.73 -8.73 1.43
C LEU A 262 10.46 -9.54 2.50
N ALA A 263 11.19 -8.89 3.42
CA ALA A 263 11.85 -9.57 4.53
C ALA A 263 10.83 -10.30 5.42
N TRP A 264 9.70 -9.66 5.73
CA TRP A 264 8.58 -10.27 6.45
C TRP A 264 7.97 -11.44 5.67
N ALA A 265 7.73 -11.28 4.36
CA ALA A 265 7.20 -12.33 3.52
C ALA A 265 8.08 -13.58 3.51
N VAL A 266 9.40 -13.40 3.33
CA VAL A 266 10.40 -14.48 3.35
C VAL A 266 10.43 -15.15 4.71
N LEU A 267 10.52 -14.37 5.80
CA LEU A 267 10.61 -14.91 7.16
C LEU A 267 9.35 -15.71 7.52
N ALA A 268 8.16 -15.14 7.34
CA ALA A 268 6.91 -15.81 7.69
C ALA A 268 6.70 -17.10 6.87
N THR A 269 7.00 -17.06 5.56
CA THR A 269 6.93 -18.24 4.69
C THR A 269 7.95 -19.30 5.07
N ALA A 270 9.19 -18.90 5.42
CA ALA A 270 10.23 -19.82 5.86
C ALA A 270 9.88 -20.49 7.20
N LEU A 271 9.32 -19.73 8.15
CA LEU A 271 8.81 -20.30 9.41
C LEU A 271 7.69 -21.29 9.16
N ALA A 272 6.72 -20.93 8.31
CA ALA A 272 5.63 -21.83 7.91
C ALA A 272 6.19 -23.13 7.31
N TYR A 273 7.19 -23.02 6.42
CA TYR A 273 7.86 -24.17 5.81
C TYR A 273 8.55 -25.06 6.84
N VAL A 274 9.40 -24.49 7.71
CA VAL A 274 10.15 -25.25 8.71
C VAL A 274 9.21 -25.94 9.70
N LEU A 275 8.17 -25.24 10.17
CA LEU A 275 7.17 -25.80 11.08
C LEU A 275 6.36 -26.91 10.41
N PHE A 276 5.97 -26.72 9.15
CA PHE A 276 5.27 -27.74 8.37
C PHE A 276 6.10 -29.02 8.18
N LEU A 277 7.40 -28.88 7.90
CA LEU A 277 8.29 -30.04 7.73
C LEU A 277 8.58 -30.80 9.03
N ARG A 278 8.50 -30.12 10.16
CA ARG A 278 8.69 -30.73 11.50
C ARG A 278 7.40 -31.32 12.06
N ARG A 279 6.27 -31.12 11.37
CA ARG A 279 4.96 -31.58 11.83
C ARG A 279 4.87 -33.10 11.73
N ASP A 280 4.42 -33.72 12.81
CA ASP A 280 4.08 -35.14 12.81
C ASP A 280 2.67 -35.34 12.24
N PHE A 281 2.56 -36.19 11.21
CA PHE A 281 1.30 -36.53 10.55
C PHE A 281 0.76 -37.90 11.00
N THR A 282 1.48 -38.61 11.87
CA THR A 282 1.15 -39.99 12.28
C THR A 282 0.26 -40.05 13.52
N ASN A 283 0.31 -39.03 14.38
CA ASN A 283 -0.48 -39.00 15.62
C ASN A 283 -1.78 -38.19 15.45
N PRO A 284 -2.96 -38.83 15.40
CA PRO A 284 -4.25 -38.14 15.24
C PRO A 284 -4.69 -37.33 16.47
N ALA A 285 -4.04 -37.50 17.63
CA ALA A 285 -4.26 -36.70 18.84
C ALA A 285 -3.37 -35.44 18.89
N HIS A 286 -2.41 -35.31 17.97
CA HIS A 286 -1.56 -34.13 17.86
C HIS A 286 -2.22 -33.07 16.97
N ASP A 287 -3.27 -32.44 17.49
CA ASP A 287 -4.17 -31.52 16.77
C ASP A 287 -3.58 -30.14 16.43
N GLY A 288 -2.34 -29.90 16.80
CA GLY A 288 -1.66 -28.66 16.53
C GLY A 288 -0.34 -28.57 17.26
N THR A 289 0.57 -27.86 16.62
CA THR A 289 1.83 -27.38 17.17
C THR A 289 1.62 -26.77 18.56
N GLY A 290 2.13 -27.43 19.61
CA GLY A 290 1.97 -26.97 21.01
C GLY A 290 2.51 -25.56 21.27
N ARG A 291 2.33 -25.04 22.49
CA ARG A 291 2.69 -23.66 22.92
C ARG A 291 4.08 -23.19 22.43
N ARG A 292 5.05 -24.10 22.33
CA ARG A 292 6.41 -23.87 21.81
C ARG A 292 6.46 -23.45 20.34
N ALA A 293 5.59 -23.98 19.49
CA ALA A 293 5.57 -23.64 18.08
C ALA A 293 4.85 -22.32 17.79
N PHE A 294 3.87 -21.94 18.63
CA PHE A 294 3.37 -20.55 18.64
C PHE A 294 4.46 -19.55 19.00
N THR A 295 5.27 -19.83 20.05
CA THR A 295 6.40 -18.95 20.39
C THR A 295 7.44 -18.88 19.27
N VAL A 296 7.75 -20.01 18.61
CA VAL A 296 8.68 -20.04 17.47
C VAL A 296 8.10 -19.34 16.24
N GLY A 297 6.78 -19.33 16.06
CA GLY A 297 6.11 -18.59 14.98
C GLY A 297 6.03 -17.08 15.23
N ALA A 298 5.83 -16.66 16.48
CA ALA A 298 5.60 -15.25 16.81
C ALA A 298 6.87 -14.46 17.17
N LEU A 299 7.86 -15.07 17.82
CA LEU A 299 9.08 -14.37 18.26
C LEU A 299 9.93 -13.82 17.09
N PRO A 300 10.19 -14.58 16.00
CA PRO A 300 11.07 -14.08 14.95
C PRO A 300 10.51 -12.87 14.19
N PRO A 301 9.20 -12.78 13.84
CA PRO A 301 8.64 -11.54 13.26
C PRO A 301 8.77 -10.32 14.17
N VAL A 302 8.59 -10.50 15.49
CA VAL A 302 8.80 -9.43 16.48
C VAL A 302 10.27 -9.01 16.54
N ALA A 303 11.19 -9.98 16.54
CA ALA A 303 12.63 -9.71 16.49
C ALA A 303 13.03 -9.01 15.18
N LEU A 304 12.47 -9.43 14.03
CA LEU A 304 12.70 -8.77 12.75
C LEU A 304 12.26 -7.31 12.80
N PHE A 305 11.07 -7.03 13.32
CA PHE A 305 10.58 -5.66 13.50
C PHE A 305 11.50 -4.79 14.38
N ALA A 306 11.94 -5.33 15.52
CA ALA A 306 12.85 -4.61 16.41
C ALA A 306 14.20 -4.32 15.74
N VAL A 307 14.74 -5.30 15.01
CA VAL A 307 16.01 -5.16 14.28
C VAL A 307 15.87 -4.16 13.13
N THR A 308 14.81 -4.22 12.33
CA THR A 308 14.61 -3.27 11.23
C THR A 308 14.41 -1.85 11.76
N ALA A 309 13.63 -1.67 12.84
CA ALA A 309 13.49 -0.36 13.48
C ALA A 309 14.83 0.17 14.00
N ALA A 310 15.65 -0.66 14.64
CA ALA A 310 16.97 -0.27 15.13
C ALA A 310 17.94 0.10 13.99
N VAL A 311 17.95 -0.67 12.90
CA VAL A 311 18.79 -0.39 11.73
C VAL A 311 18.38 0.93 11.07
N ILE A 312 17.08 1.17 10.89
CA ILE A 312 16.58 2.42 10.31
C ILE A 312 16.93 3.60 11.21
N ALA A 313 16.73 3.47 12.53
CA ALA A 313 17.10 4.50 13.50
C ALA A 313 18.61 4.81 13.51
N ALA A 314 19.47 3.81 13.27
CA ALA A 314 20.92 4.00 13.21
C ALA A 314 21.39 4.63 11.89
N SER A 315 20.60 4.55 10.81
CA SER A 315 20.97 5.04 9.47
C SER A 315 20.76 6.55 9.26
N GLY A 316 20.08 7.25 10.17
CA GLY A 316 19.82 8.69 10.05
C GLY A 316 18.91 9.23 11.16
N PRO A 317 18.57 10.53 11.12
CA PRO A 317 17.69 11.17 12.11
C PRO A 317 16.24 10.69 11.94
N ALA A 318 15.95 9.47 12.38
CA ALA A 318 14.64 8.81 12.24
C ALA A 318 13.95 8.52 13.59
N LEU A 319 14.50 9.07 14.69
CA LEU A 319 13.95 8.94 16.05
C LEU A 319 12.83 9.94 16.36
N GLY A 320 12.74 11.04 15.60
CA GLY A 320 11.67 12.03 15.69
C GLY A 320 10.47 11.69 14.80
N SER A 321 9.55 12.65 14.66
CA SER A 321 8.40 12.57 13.76
C SER A 321 8.79 12.66 12.28
N GLY A 322 9.95 13.27 11.97
CA GLY A 322 10.38 13.58 10.62
C GLY A 322 9.62 14.74 9.96
N ILE A 323 8.70 15.37 10.69
CA ILE A 323 7.89 16.52 10.27
C ILE A 323 8.46 17.75 10.96
N ASP A 324 9.26 18.50 10.22
CA ASP A 324 9.95 19.69 10.69
C ASP A 324 9.43 20.93 9.95
N GLN A 325 9.44 22.10 10.61
CA GLN A 325 8.97 23.36 10.04
C GLN A 325 9.51 23.63 8.63
N ASP A 326 10.82 23.48 8.41
CA ASP A 326 11.46 23.72 7.11
C ASP A 326 10.96 22.77 6.02
N LYS A 327 10.59 21.54 6.38
CA LYS A 327 10.06 20.56 5.42
C LYS A 327 8.63 20.87 5.05
N VAL A 328 7.81 21.26 6.03
CA VAL A 328 6.42 21.71 5.81
C VAL A 328 6.42 22.95 4.92
N GLN A 329 7.24 23.95 5.24
CA GLN A 329 7.36 25.19 4.45
C GLN A 329 7.75 24.90 2.99
N ARG A 330 8.77 24.05 2.78
CA ARG A 330 9.18 23.67 1.42
C ARG A 330 8.07 22.92 0.67
N SER A 331 7.43 21.94 1.32
CA SER A 331 6.38 21.14 0.69
C SER A 331 5.19 22.01 0.27
N VAL A 332 4.73 22.91 1.14
CA VAL A 332 3.62 23.84 0.86
C VAL A 332 3.98 24.81 -0.26
N ALA A 333 5.18 25.37 -0.24
CA ALA A 333 5.63 26.30 -1.29
C ALA A 333 5.70 25.62 -2.67
N THR A 334 6.24 24.39 -2.74
CA THR A 334 6.29 23.59 -3.97
C THR A 334 4.88 23.26 -4.46
N ALA A 335 4.02 22.73 -3.59
CA ALA A 335 2.66 22.37 -3.96
C ALA A 335 1.86 23.56 -4.47
N PHE A 336 1.96 24.69 -3.77
CA PHE A 336 1.32 25.93 -4.19
C PHE A 336 1.82 26.39 -5.57
N ALA A 337 3.14 26.39 -5.82
CA ALA A 337 3.70 26.84 -7.09
C ALA A 337 3.19 26.00 -8.28
N HIS A 338 3.12 24.68 -8.13
CA HIS A 338 2.58 23.80 -9.17
C HIS A 338 1.09 24.03 -9.42
N LEU A 339 0.28 24.06 -8.35
CA LEU A 339 -1.17 24.23 -8.44
C LEU A 339 -1.57 25.64 -8.93
N TYR A 340 -0.77 26.66 -8.63
CA TYR A 340 -0.97 28.01 -9.14
C TYR A 340 -0.86 28.07 -10.66
N ARG A 341 0.10 27.35 -11.25
CA ARG A 341 0.23 27.24 -12.71
C ARG A 341 -0.98 26.56 -13.33
N LEU A 342 -1.47 25.48 -12.69
CA LEU A 342 -2.69 24.80 -13.12
C LEU A 342 -3.91 25.74 -13.10
N GLN A 343 -4.11 26.49 -12.01
CA GLN A 343 -5.20 27.46 -11.90
C GLN A 343 -5.07 28.58 -12.95
N THR A 344 -3.85 29.09 -13.14
CA THR A 344 -3.54 30.15 -14.11
C THR A 344 -3.92 29.70 -15.53
N ALA A 345 -3.58 28.47 -15.90
CA ALA A 345 -3.99 27.87 -17.17
C ALA A 345 -5.51 27.72 -17.28
N GLN A 346 -6.19 27.22 -16.24
CA GLN A 346 -7.66 27.07 -16.22
C GLN A 346 -8.40 28.40 -16.37
N LEU A 347 -7.83 29.47 -15.83
CA LEU A 347 -8.38 30.83 -15.90
C LEU A 347 -7.93 31.61 -17.14
N ASN A 348 -7.20 30.99 -18.08
CA ASN A 348 -6.60 31.63 -19.25
C ASN A 348 -5.80 32.89 -18.91
N ARG A 349 -5.07 32.87 -17.79
CA ARG A 349 -4.13 33.93 -17.40
C ARG A 349 -2.78 33.71 -18.10
N PRO A 350 -1.92 34.74 -18.21
CA PRO A 350 -0.58 34.60 -18.77
C PRO A 350 0.22 33.51 -18.05
N ASP A 351 0.93 32.67 -18.80
CA ASP A 351 1.73 31.58 -18.22
C ASP A 351 2.87 32.13 -17.35
N VAL A 352 3.11 31.46 -16.22
CA VAL A 352 4.15 31.81 -15.25
C VAL A 352 4.88 30.53 -14.86
N THR A 353 6.20 30.60 -14.80
CA THR A 353 7.04 29.48 -14.34
C THR A 353 7.21 29.50 -12.81
N GLU A 354 7.46 28.34 -12.20
CA GLU A 354 7.73 28.26 -10.75
C GLU A 354 8.92 29.13 -10.33
N ALA A 355 9.95 29.19 -11.16
CA ALA A 355 11.13 30.03 -10.93
C ALA A 355 10.80 31.54 -10.94
N GLN A 356 9.78 31.95 -11.70
CA GLN A 356 9.27 33.32 -11.67
C GLN A 356 8.40 33.59 -10.45
N LEU A 357 7.55 32.62 -10.07
CA LEU A 357 6.68 32.72 -8.89
C LEU A 357 7.48 32.93 -7.60
N ARG A 358 8.65 32.29 -7.48
CA ARG A 358 9.49 32.34 -6.26
C ARG A 358 8.64 32.15 -5.00
N ALA A 359 7.78 31.13 -5.05
CA ALA A 359 6.85 30.86 -3.97
C ALA A 359 7.62 30.44 -2.71
N THR A 360 7.29 31.05 -1.58
CA THR A 360 7.84 30.74 -0.25
C THR A 360 6.69 30.58 0.73
N ALA A 361 6.85 29.73 1.74
CA ALA A 361 5.86 29.58 2.79
C ALA A 361 6.49 29.84 4.16
N ALA A 362 5.80 30.62 4.99
CA ALA A 362 6.11 30.80 6.40
C ALA A 362 5.05 30.05 7.21
N CYS A 363 5.44 28.90 7.77
CA CYS A 363 4.55 28.05 8.55
C CYS A 363 4.87 28.11 10.04
N THR A 364 3.86 28.16 10.89
CA THR A 364 3.95 28.08 12.36
C THR A 364 2.99 27.01 12.87
N LYS A 365 3.34 26.37 14.00
CA LYS A 365 2.49 25.39 14.68
C LYS A 365 1.98 25.96 16.00
N GLY A 366 0.71 25.74 16.33
CA GLY A 366 0.06 26.21 17.57
C GLY A 366 0.30 27.70 17.82
N ASP A 367 0.15 28.52 16.78
CA ASP A 367 0.39 29.97 16.79
C ASP A 367 1.80 30.39 17.28
N GLY A 368 2.79 29.52 17.11
CA GLY A 368 4.17 29.76 17.54
C GLY A 368 4.40 29.56 19.05
N LEU A 369 3.39 29.08 19.77
CA LEU A 369 3.48 28.79 21.22
C LEU A 369 4.06 27.40 21.50
N VAL A 370 4.17 26.55 20.49
CA VAL A 370 4.72 25.19 20.57
C VAL A 370 5.86 25.01 19.58
N ALA A 371 6.72 24.01 19.82
CA ALA A 371 7.73 23.62 18.84
C ALA A 371 7.06 23.26 17.51
N ALA A 372 7.56 23.82 16.41
CA ALA A 372 7.04 23.61 15.06
C ALA A 372 7.49 22.26 14.49
N GLU A 373 7.09 21.18 15.17
CA GLU A 373 7.45 19.80 14.85
C GLU A 373 6.27 18.85 15.06
N GLY A 374 6.21 17.80 14.23
CA GLY A 374 5.27 16.70 14.37
C GLY A 374 3.86 16.93 13.80
N PRO A 375 3.03 15.87 13.79
CA PRO A 375 1.67 15.91 13.22
C PRO A 375 0.72 16.81 14.05
N GLY A 376 -0.41 17.19 13.45
CA GLY A 376 -1.45 18.01 14.07
C GLY A 376 -2.23 18.85 13.06
N ASN A 377 -3.37 19.36 13.50
CA ASN A 377 -4.25 20.27 12.75
C ASN A 377 -4.07 21.75 13.12
N ASP A 378 -2.97 22.06 13.80
CA ASP A 378 -2.61 23.35 14.36
C ASP A 378 -1.49 24.04 13.56
N TRP A 379 -1.26 23.59 12.33
CA TRP A 379 -0.31 24.21 11.41
C TRP A 379 -0.99 25.32 10.61
N ARG A 380 -0.37 26.50 10.59
CA ARG A 380 -0.81 27.66 9.80
C ARG A 380 0.34 28.12 8.93
N CYS A 381 0.12 28.19 7.62
CA CYS A 381 1.11 28.62 6.64
C CYS A 381 0.64 29.85 5.90
N VAL A 382 1.52 30.84 5.78
CA VAL A 382 1.34 32.00 4.88
C VAL A 382 2.25 31.78 3.68
N VAL A 383 1.66 31.59 2.51
CA VAL A 383 2.38 31.45 1.24
C VAL A 383 2.49 32.83 0.61
N SER A 384 3.67 33.15 0.10
CA SER A 384 3.97 34.39 -0.62
C SER A 384 4.57 34.08 -1.98
N TRP A 385 4.17 34.80 -3.02
CA TRP A 385 4.68 34.63 -4.39
C TRP A 385 4.75 35.96 -5.13
N HIS A 386 5.49 35.97 -6.23
CA HIS A 386 5.74 37.14 -7.06
C HIS A 386 5.26 36.88 -8.49
N LEU A 387 4.69 37.89 -9.13
CA LEU A 387 4.26 37.81 -10.54
C LEU A 387 5.16 38.70 -11.41
N PRO A 388 5.53 38.26 -12.63
CA PRO A 388 6.26 39.11 -13.57
C PRO A 388 5.50 40.40 -13.86
N GLY A 389 6.16 41.55 -13.73
CA GLY A 389 5.56 42.85 -14.01
C GLY A 389 4.65 43.41 -12.90
N VAL A 390 4.58 42.76 -11.74
CA VAL A 390 3.82 43.23 -10.57
C VAL A 390 4.77 43.40 -9.38
N GLU A 391 4.84 44.61 -8.81
CA GLU A 391 5.69 44.89 -7.64
C GLU A 391 5.10 44.32 -6.34
N ALA A 392 3.78 44.19 -6.24
CA ALA A 392 3.11 43.66 -5.06
C ALA A 392 3.33 42.15 -4.92
N THR A 393 3.76 41.71 -3.74
CA THR A 393 3.82 40.29 -3.36
C THR A 393 2.41 39.77 -3.10
N GLY A 394 2.02 38.69 -3.80
CA GLY A 394 0.79 37.98 -3.50
C GLY A 394 0.96 37.15 -2.24
N SER A 395 -0.11 37.03 -1.44
CA SER A 395 -0.12 36.21 -0.23
C SER A 395 -1.41 35.43 -0.08
N ALA A 396 -1.33 34.20 0.42
CA ALA A 396 -2.48 33.34 0.72
C ALA A 396 -2.23 32.55 2.01
N VAL A 397 -3.29 32.34 2.79
CA VAL A 397 -3.21 31.63 4.07
C VAL A 397 -3.78 30.23 3.91
N TYR A 398 -3.08 29.25 4.50
CA TYR A 398 -3.52 27.87 4.58
C TYR A 398 -3.49 27.36 6.03
N GLN A 399 -4.55 26.66 6.42
CA GLN A 399 -4.59 25.83 7.62
C GLN A 399 -4.29 24.39 7.22
N LEU A 400 -3.38 23.74 7.93
CA LEU A 400 -2.90 22.40 7.58
C LEU A 400 -3.31 21.40 8.66
N ASP A 401 -3.85 20.26 8.20
CA ASP A 401 -3.97 19.04 8.99
C ASP A 401 -2.92 18.03 8.54
N VAL A 402 -1.86 17.87 9.33
CA VAL A 402 -0.72 17.01 9.05
C VAL A 402 -0.85 15.69 9.82
N THR A 403 -0.97 14.59 9.09
CA THR A 403 -1.02 13.24 9.65
C THR A 403 0.37 12.69 9.97
N SER A 404 0.43 11.67 10.83
CA SER A 404 1.68 11.14 11.37
C SER A 404 2.56 10.41 10.35
N ASP A 405 2.02 10.08 9.18
CA ASP A 405 2.71 9.53 8.01
C ASP A 405 3.27 10.61 7.06
N GLY A 406 3.12 11.90 7.40
CA GLY A 406 3.66 13.04 6.65
C GLY A 406 2.69 13.66 5.66
N ARG A 407 1.55 13.02 5.38
CA ARG A 407 0.51 13.60 4.53
C ARG A 407 -0.12 14.81 5.21
N TYR A 408 -0.53 15.81 4.44
CA TYR A 408 -1.36 16.88 4.94
C TYR A 408 -2.42 17.32 3.94
N VAL A 409 -3.52 17.86 4.50
CA VAL A 409 -4.52 18.63 3.76
C VAL A 409 -4.30 20.10 4.08
N ALA A 410 -4.13 20.94 3.06
CA ALA A 410 -4.05 22.39 3.19
C ALA A 410 -5.39 23.00 2.78
N ASP A 411 -6.06 23.68 3.70
CA ASP A 411 -7.33 24.37 3.50
C ASP A 411 -7.11 25.89 3.43
N GLY A 412 -7.59 26.51 2.35
CA GLY A 412 -7.34 27.91 2.03
C GLY A 412 -8.29 28.86 2.76
N ASP A 413 -7.71 29.83 3.47
CA ASP A 413 -8.44 30.85 4.25
C ASP A 413 -8.43 32.23 3.54
N GLY A 414 -8.36 32.23 2.21
CA GLY A 414 -8.29 33.45 1.39
C GLY A 414 -6.86 33.91 1.06
N PRO A 415 -6.74 34.81 0.06
CA PRO A 415 -7.77 35.70 -0.48
C PRO A 415 -8.70 35.07 -1.56
N LYS A 416 -9.85 35.71 -1.79
CA LYS A 416 -10.93 35.23 -2.68
C LYS A 416 -10.48 34.96 -4.12
N GLU A 417 -9.50 35.72 -4.58
CA GLU A 417 -8.97 35.67 -5.95
C GLU A 417 -8.09 34.44 -6.20
N VAL A 418 -7.70 33.72 -5.14
CA VAL A 418 -6.73 32.62 -5.18
C VAL A 418 -7.33 31.35 -4.57
N ASN A 419 -7.60 31.34 -3.26
CA ASN A 419 -8.00 30.15 -2.50
C ASN A 419 -9.28 30.34 -1.66
N GLY A 420 -9.93 31.50 -1.72
CA GLY A 420 -11.13 31.78 -0.91
C GLY A 420 -12.47 31.23 -1.46
N TYR A 421 -12.47 30.52 -2.59
CA TYR A 421 -13.66 29.90 -3.17
C TYR A 421 -13.39 28.50 -3.72
N PHE A 422 -14.34 27.59 -3.52
CA PHE A 422 -14.28 26.18 -3.93
C PHE A 422 -14.19 25.98 -5.45
N GLN A 423 -14.78 26.88 -6.24
CA GLN A 423 -14.80 26.80 -7.70
C GLN A 423 -14.17 28.04 -8.34
N VAL A 424 -13.55 27.82 -9.49
CA VAL A 424 -13.09 28.84 -10.41
C VAL A 424 -13.93 28.80 -11.68
N ARG A 425 -14.33 29.98 -12.17
CA ARG A 425 -15.06 30.09 -13.44
C ARG A 425 -14.08 29.99 -14.60
N THR A 426 -14.17 28.90 -15.36
CA THR A 426 -13.39 28.72 -16.59
C THR A 426 -14.28 28.90 -17.82
N PRO A 427 -13.72 29.10 -19.02
CA PRO A 427 -14.51 29.16 -20.25
C PRO A 427 -15.33 27.88 -20.52
N ASP A 428 -14.84 26.73 -20.04
CA ASP A 428 -15.48 25.42 -20.20
C ASP A 428 -16.49 25.10 -19.09
N GLY A 429 -16.73 26.04 -18.16
CA GLY A 429 -17.64 25.89 -17.02
C GLY A 429 -16.98 26.11 -15.66
N ASP A 430 -17.74 25.91 -14.59
CA ASP A 430 -17.20 25.96 -13.22
C ASP A 430 -16.34 24.72 -12.97
N GLN A 431 -15.07 24.94 -12.63
CA GLN A 431 -14.13 23.88 -12.28
C GLN A 431 -13.74 23.98 -10.80
N PRO A 432 -13.44 22.85 -10.12
CA PRO A 432 -12.89 22.89 -8.77
C PRO A 432 -11.62 23.73 -8.73
N ASN A 433 -11.51 24.62 -7.76
CA ASN A 433 -10.34 25.44 -7.56
C ASN A 433 -9.20 24.59 -6.97
N PRO A 434 -8.09 24.35 -7.71
CA PRO A 434 -6.99 23.53 -7.22
C PRO A 434 -6.27 24.13 -6.00
N LEU A 435 -6.39 25.45 -5.78
CA LEU A 435 -5.76 26.14 -4.66
C LEU A 435 -6.68 26.33 -3.45
N TRP A 436 -7.97 26.03 -3.56
CA TRP A 436 -8.90 26.13 -2.42
C TRP A 436 -8.54 25.13 -1.33
N GLN A 437 -8.36 23.87 -1.71
CA GLN A 437 -7.90 22.82 -0.82
C GLN A 437 -7.10 21.80 -1.62
N PHE A 438 -5.95 21.38 -1.09
CA PHE A 438 -5.10 20.38 -1.75
C PHE A 438 -4.45 19.44 -0.73
N ASP A 439 -4.11 18.24 -1.19
CA ASP A 439 -3.27 17.31 -0.45
C ASP A 439 -1.82 17.48 -0.87
N ALA A 440 -0.89 17.27 0.06
CA ALA A 440 0.53 17.08 -0.25
C ALA A 440 1.25 16.27 0.85
N ASN A 441 2.53 15.97 0.63
CA ASN A 441 3.34 15.14 1.55
C ASN A 441 4.57 15.87 2.06
N VAL A 442 4.89 15.67 3.33
CA VAL A 442 6.17 16.03 3.94
C VAL A 442 7.11 14.83 3.85
N GLU A 443 8.30 15.04 3.32
CA GLU A 443 9.31 13.98 3.26
C GLU A 443 9.85 13.66 4.66
N LEU A 444 9.48 12.50 5.20
CA LEU A 444 9.83 12.10 6.56
C LEU A 444 11.34 11.88 6.75
N LEU A 445 12.01 11.35 5.73
CA LEU A 445 13.46 11.13 5.74
C LEU A 445 14.16 12.38 5.22
N THR A 446 15.24 12.81 5.87
CA THR A 446 16.12 13.81 5.29
C THR A 446 16.92 13.15 4.17
N THR A 447 16.61 13.47 2.93
CA THR A 447 17.50 13.15 1.82
C THR A 447 18.76 14.00 1.98
N THR A 448 19.90 13.35 2.24
CA THR A 448 21.19 13.98 2.02
C THR A 448 21.25 14.27 0.53
N LYS A 449 21.07 15.55 0.15
CA LYS A 449 21.39 15.97 -1.21
C LYS A 449 22.84 15.55 -1.48
N GLY A 450 23.00 14.62 -2.42
CA GLY A 450 24.24 14.46 -3.16
C GLY A 450 24.40 15.62 -4.12
#